data_AF-A0A2V5IY27-F1
#
_entry.id   AF-A0A2V5IY27-F1
#
_cell.length_a   1.000
_cell.length_b   1.000
_cell.length_c   1.000
_cell.angle_alpha   90.00
_cell.angle_beta   90.00
_cell.angle_gamma   90.00
#
_symmetry.space_group_name_H-M   'P 1'
#
loop_
_entity.id
_entity.type
_entity.pdbx_description
1 polymer ?
#
loop_
_entity_poly.entity_id
_entity_poly.type
_entity_poly.pdbx_seq_one_letter_code
_entity_poly.pdbx_strand_id
1 'polypeptide(L)'
;FRYTGQPVDLHLICQIATFLEQHDIPCYLINDGMWRVYGCKNRILSVDLVIAAWATKKAVRALHEAGFDDKPQSTDHFKSQKGSKGKYGSPCNYLYDLRLRDPQEGWWLPAHVFHLQPAPGEERHVDLNLFYHEYYFPLLKFPSVGRPPRNDDTYLVTTDPRLPDHRSDLKSYEIKVLRPARLVEALVRLCYRDLYLRTQRRMW
;
A
#
# COMPACT_ATOMS: atom_id res chain seq x y z
N PHE A 1 -3.11 12.05 14.92
CA PHE A 1 -3.19 10.58 15.05
C PHE A 1 -1.83 10.07 15.55
N ARG A 2 -1.79 9.00 16.36
CA ARG A 2 -0.54 8.37 16.80
C ARG A 2 -0.69 6.85 16.76
N TYR A 3 0.23 6.16 16.11
CA TYR A 3 0.26 4.70 16.07
C TYR A 3 0.89 4.16 17.36
N THR A 4 0.19 3.24 18.00
CA THR A 4 0.56 2.65 19.29
C THR A 4 0.36 1.13 19.30
N GLY A 5 0.35 0.49 18.13
CA GLY A 5 0.12 -0.95 17.99
C GLY A 5 -1.35 -1.35 17.86
N GLN A 6 -2.19 -0.48 17.30
CA GLN A 6 -3.58 -0.83 16.99
C GLN A 6 -3.64 -2.02 16.00
N PRO A 7 -4.67 -2.89 16.08
CA PRO A 7 -4.87 -3.98 15.13
C PRO A 7 -4.97 -3.49 13.68
N VAL A 8 -4.48 -4.30 12.75
CA VAL A 8 -4.51 -3.95 11.32
C VAL A 8 -5.86 -4.33 10.71
N ASP A 9 -6.75 -3.35 10.66
CA ASP A 9 -8.06 -3.45 10.04
C ASP A 9 -8.36 -2.23 9.14
N LEU A 10 -9.56 -2.19 8.52
CA LEU A 10 -9.97 -1.06 7.69
C LEU A 10 -10.06 0.26 8.49
N HIS A 11 -10.31 0.21 9.79
CA HIS A 11 -10.39 1.42 10.61
C HIS A 11 -9.01 2.06 10.74
N LEU A 12 -7.98 1.27 11.08
CA LEU A 12 -6.59 1.74 11.11
C LEU A 12 -6.17 2.29 9.74
N ILE A 13 -6.48 1.59 8.65
CA ILE A 13 -6.15 2.04 7.29
C ILE A 13 -6.78 3.41 6.99
N CYS A 14 -8.06 3.61 7.33
CA CYS A 14 -8.74 4.89 7.12
C CYS A 14 -8.17 6.01 8.01
N GLN A 15 -7.76 5.70 9.25
CA GLN A 15 -7.07 6.65 10.13
C GLN A 15 -5.72 7.09 9.56
N ILE A 16 -4.93 6.15 9.02
CA ILE A 16 -3.66 6.44 8.35
C ILE A 16 -3.88 7.34 7.13
N ALA A 17 -4.84 7.00 6.27
CA ALA A 17 -5.14 7.81 5.09
C ALA A 17 -5.63 9.21 5.44
N THR A 18 -6.49 9.35 6.46
CA THR A 18 -6.95 10.66 6.91
C THR A 18 -5.81 11.47 7.52
N PHE A 19 -4.90 10.84 8.26
CA PHE A 19 -3.70 11.49 8.74
C PHE A 19 -2.81 12.01 7.60
N LEU A 20 -2.61 11.20 6.55
CA LEU A 20 -1.86 11.65 5.36
C LEU A 20 -2.57 12.81 4.63
N GLU A 21 -3.89 12.75 4.47
CA GLU A 21 -4.71 13.84 3.89
C GLU A 21 -4.59 15.14 4.69
N GLN A 22 -4.60 15.08 6.02
CA GLN A 22 -4.37 16.25 6.90
C GLN A 22 -2.99 16.88 6.73
N HIS A 23 -2.04 16.12 6.18
CA HIS A 23 -0.71 16.59 5.82
C HIS A 23 -0.58 16.88 4.31
N ASP A 24 -1.68 17.12 3.60
CA ASP A 24 -1.75 17.36 2.14
C ASP A 24 -1.11 16.25 1.29
N ILE A 25 -1.21 15.00 1.74
CA ILE A 25 -0.67 13.84 1.04
C ILE A 25 -1.86 12.99 0.61
N PRO A 26 -2.39 13.18 -0.61
CA PRO A 26 -3.44 12.31 -1.10
C PRO A 26 -2.87 10.92 -1.35
N CYS A 27 -3.67 9.91 -1.05
CA CYS A 27 -3.33 8.52 -1.28
C CYS A 27 -4.56 7.71 -1.70
N TYR A 28 -4.32 6.51 -2.23
CA TYR A 28 -5.37 5.53 -2.44
C TYR A 28 -4.87 4.12 -2.10
N LEU A 29 -5.81 3.26 -1.72
CA LEU A 29 -5.56 1.90 -1.27
C LEU A 29 -5.50 0.93 -2.45
N ILE A 30 -4.58 -0.03 -2.37
CA ILE A 30 -4.50 -1.19 -3.28
C ILE A 30 -4.44 -2.50 -2.48
N ASN A 31 -4.47 -3.63 -3.18
CA ASN A 31 -4.31 -4.99 -2.63
C ASN A 31 -5.32 -5.32 -1.50
N ASP A 32 -4.86 -5.94 -0.40
CA ASP A 32 -5.70 -6.58 0.61
C ASP A 32 -6.77 -5.66 1.19
N GLY A 33 -6.37 -4.43 1.55
CA GLY A 33 -7.31 -3.44 2.06
C GLY A 33 -8.36 -3.05 1.02
N MET A 34 -7.97 -2.91 -0.25
CA MET A 34 -8.90 -2.59 -1.34
C MET A 34 -9.90 -3.73 -1.59
N TRP A 35 -9.47 -4.99 -1.57
CA TRP A 35 -10.37 -6.13 -1.69
C TRP A 35 -11.41 -6.17 -0.57
N ARG A 36 -10.98 -5.82 0.65
CA ARG A 36 -11.88 -5.70 1.80
C ARG A 36 -12.95 -4.63 1.59
N VAL A 37 -12.58 -3.50 0.99
CA VAL A 37 -13.53 -2.42 0.61
C VAL A 37 -14.54 -2.89 -0.43
N TYR A 38 -14.15 -3.78 -1.34
CA TYR A 38 -15.07 -4.42 -2.28
C TYR A 38 -15.89 -5.59 -1.70
N GLY A 39 -15.88 -5.77 -0.37
CA GLY A 39 -16.69 -6.80 0.31
C GLY A 39 -16.03 -8.19 0.37
N CYS A 40 -14.76 -8.33 -0.03
CA CYS A 40 -14.06 -9.60 0.12
C CYS A 40 -13.77 -9.90 1.61
N LYS A 41 -13.73 -11.19 1.96
CA LYS A 41 -13.43 -11.67 3.33
C LYS A 41 -11.97 -12.08 3.52
N ASN A 42 -11.06 -11.49 2.75
CA ASN A 42 -9.63 -11.75 2.86
C ASN A 42 -9.06 -11.21 4.18
N ARG A 43 -7.94 -11.80 4.61
CA ARG A 43 -7.10 -11.24 5.66
C ARG A 43 -6.31 -10.05 5.10
N ILE A 44 -5.96 -9.10 5.96
CA ILE A 44 -5.08 -8.00 5.61
C ILE A 44 -3.67 -8.40 6.07
N LEU A 45 -2.83 -8.76 5.11
CA LEU A 45 -1.44 -9.18 5.34
C LEU A 45 -0.45 -8.03 5.06
N SER A 46 -0.90 -7.02 4.33
CA SER A 46 -0.20 -5.75 4.11
C SER A 46 -1.19 -4.59 4.01
N VAL A 47 -0.74 -3.40 4.42
CA VAL A 47 -1.42 -2.14 4.13
C VAL A 47 -0.68 -1.46 2.99
N ASP A 48 -1.27 -1.44 1.79
CA ASP A 48 -0.61 -0.92 0.60
C ASP A 48 -1.26 0.38 0.15
N LEU A 49 -0.55 1.49 0.36
CA LEU A 49 -0.97 2.84 -0.03
C LEU A 49 -0.16 3.31 -1.23
N VAL A 50 -0.85 3.87 -2.23
CA VAL A 50 -0.19 4.54 -3.35
C VAL A 50 -0.21 6.04 -3.12
N ILE A 51 0.97 6.66 -3.24
CA ILE A 51 1.19 8.10 -3.13
C ILE A 51 2.00 8.60 -4.34
N ALA A 52 1.96 9.90 -4.60
CA ALA A 52 2.81 10.50 -5.61
C ALA A 52 4.26 10.55 -5.13
N ALA A 53 5.21 10.36 -6.04
CA ALA A 53 6.64 10.35 -5.75
C ALA A 53 7.12 11.65 -5.07
N TRP A 54 6.54 12.80 -5.44
CA TRP A 54 6.87 14.09 -4.83
C TRP A 54 6.49 14.16 -3.34
N ALA A 55 5.49 13.38 -2.91
CA ALA A 55 4.95 13.43 -1.55
C ALA A 55 5.69 12.49 -0.58
N THR A 56 6.50 11.55 -1.07
CA THR A 56 7.04 10.45 -0.25
C THR A 56 7.91 10.91 0.90
N LYS A 57 8.82 11.88 0.69
CA LYS A 57 9.63 12.42 1.79
C LYS A 57 8.77 13.08 2.88
N LYS A 58 7.69 13.75 2.49
CA LYS A 58 6.72 14.38 3.43
C LYS A 58 5.94 13.30 4.18
N ALA A 59 5.48 12.26 3.47
CA ALA A 59 4.75 11.13 4.04
C ALA A 59 5.58 10.37 5.07
N VAL A 60 6.83 10.03 4.73
CA VAL A 60 7.72 9.29 5.63
C VAL A 60 7.95 10.07 6.91
N ARG A 61 8.26 11.37 6.80
CA ARG A 61 8.44 12.24 7.97
C ARG A 61 7.18 12.31 8.84
N ALA A 62 6.01 12.54 8.24
CA ALA A 62 4.75 12.62 8.98
C ALA A 62 4.43 11.29 9.70
N LEU A 63 4.67 10.15 9.04
CA LEU A 63 4.46 8.84 9.64
C LEU A 63 5.46 8.55 10.78
N HIS A 64 6.72 8.95 10.66
CA HIS A 64 7.67 8.89 11.79
C HIS A 64 7.19 9.72 12.99
N GLU A 65 6.74 10.96 12.74
CA GLU A 65 6.18 11.83 13.79
C GLU A 65 4.93 11.22 14.44
N ALA A 66 4.14 10.46 13.68
CA ALA A 66 3.00 9.69 14.18
C ALA A 66 3.36 8.38 14.88
N GLY A 67 4.65 8.02 14.97
CA GLY A 67 5.13 6.84 15.70
C GLY A 67 5.22 5.55 14.90
N PHE A 68 5.16 5.61 13.57
CA PHE A 68 5.46 4.46 12.72
C PHE A 68 6.97 4.19 12.71
N ASP A 69 7.33 2.90 12.76
CA ASP A 69 8.73 2.45 12.77
C ASP A 69 9.09 1.81 11.43
N ASP A 70 10.21 2.22 10.85
CA ASP A 70 10.79 1.64 9.63
C ASP A 70 12.20 1.09 9.87
N LYS A 71 12.59 0.98 11.15
CA LYS A 71 13.87 0.37 11.51
C LYS A 71 13.88 -1.11 11.15
N PRO A 72 15.03 -1.64 10.70
CA PRO A 72 15.20 -3.07 10.48
C PRO A 72 14.71 -3.90 11.67
N GLN A 73 13.77 -4.81 11.46
CA GLN A 73 13.40 -5.78 12.48
C GLN A 73 14.41 -6.93 12.55
N SER A 74 14.72 -7.39 13.77
CA SER A 74 15.56 -8.58 13.96
C SER A 74 14.82 -9.83 13.51
N THR A 75 15.48 -10.65 12.69
CA THR A 75 14.97 -11.94 12.21
C THR A 75 14.93 -13.03 13.25
N ASP A 76 15.36 -12.78 14.49
CA ASP A 76 15.43 -13.83 15.51
C ASP A 76 14.05 -14.43 15.85
N HIS A 77 12.96 -13.71 15.55
CA HIS A 77 11.60 -14.20 15.67
C HIS A 77 11.13 -15.08 14.49
N PHE A 78 11.82 -15.09 13.34
CA PHE A 78 11.46 -15.88 12.15
C PHE A 78 12.13 -17.26 12.07
N LYS A 79 12.63 -17.78 13.19
CA LYS A 79 13.33 -19.08 13.28
C LYS A 79 12.51 -20.31 12.85
N SER A 80 11.24 -20.16 12.46
CA SER A 80 10.38 -21.27 12.02
C SER A 80 10.41 -21.56 10.51
N GLN A 81 10.93 -20.67 9.64
CA GLN A 81 11.13 -21.01 8.22
C GLN A 81 12.55 -21.57 7.97
N LYS A 82 12.82 -22.74 8.56
CA LYS A 82 13.95 -23.59 8.14
C LYS A 82 13.65 -24.13 6.74
N GLY A 83 14.17 -23.47 5.69
CA GLY A 83 14.05 -24.01 4.34
C GLY A 83 14.84 -23.29 3.24
N SER A 84 15.02 -21.98 3.31
CA SER A 84 15.73 -21.24 2.28
C SER A 84 17.10 -20.77 2.78
N LYS A 85 18.15 -21.16 2.05
CA LYS A 85 19.51 -20.62 2.22
C LYS A 85 19.47 -19.12 1.95
N GLY A 86 19.38 -18.33 3.01
CA GLY A 86 19.41 -16.87 2.95
C GLY A 86 18.77 -16.29 4.20
N LYS A 87 19.59 -15.91 5.18
CA LYS A 87 19.14 -15.06 6.29
C LYS A 87 18.90 -13.65 5.73
N TYR A 88 17.77 -13.44 5.10
CA TYR A 88 17.31 -12.11 4.75
C TYR A 88 16.14 -11.80 5.68
N GLY A 89 16.40 -10.98 6.68
CA GLY A 89 15.33 -10.14 7.18
C GLY A 89 14.87 -9.24 6.06
N SER A 90 13.67 -8.70 6.18
CA SER A 90 13.22 -7.60 5.31
C SER A 90 13.53 -6.26 5.99
N PRO A 91 14.75 -5.70 5.90
CA PRO A 91 14.95 -4.28 6.16
C PRO A 91 14.52 -3.45 4.94
N CYS A 92 14.25 -2.16 5.16
CA CYS A 92 14.10 -1.17 4.10
C CYS A 92 15.28 -1.17 3.09
N ASN A 93 16.50 -1.51 3.53
CA ASN A 93 17.66 -1.72 2.65
C ASN A 93 17.55 -2.93 1.72
N TYR A 94 16.79 -3.97 2.08
CA TYR A 94 16.60 -5.14 1.22
C TYR A 94 15.83 -4.78 -0.05
N LEU A 95 14.91 -3.82 0.01
CA LEU A 95 14.21 -3.33 -1.19
C LEU A 95 15.15 -2.61 -2.14
N TYR A 96 16.06 -1.78 -1.60
CA TYR A 96 17.11 -1.13 -2.39
C TYR A 96 18.06 -2.18 -3.00
N ASP A 97 18.51 -3.15 -2.20
CA ASP A 97 19.38 -4.23 -2.65
C ASP A 97 18.70 -5.14 -3.68
N LEU A 98 17.41 -5.46 -3.53
CA LEU A 98 16.62 -6.23 -4.50
C LEU A 98 16.52 -5.51 -5.84
N ARG A 99 16.20 -4.21 -5.83
CA ARG A 99 16.15 -3.40 -7.07
C ARG A 99 17.49 -3.41 -7.81
N LEU A 100 18.60 -3.41 -7.07
CA LEU A 100 19.95 -3.41 -7.62
C LEU A 100 20.40 -4.81 -8.08
N ARG A 101 20.02 -5.87 -7.37
CA ARG A 101 20.49 -7.24 -7.63
C ARG A 101 19.64 -7.96 -8.66
N ASP A 102 18.33 -7.75 -8.66
CA ASP A 102 17.43 -8.42 -9.59
C ASP A 102 16.28 -7.47 -10.04
N PRO A 103 16.46 -6.76 -11.16
CA PRO A 103 15.42 -5.91 -11.74
C PRO A 103 14.16 -6.67 -12.17
N GLN A 104 14.19 -8.01 -12.28
CA GLN A 104 13.03 -8.84 -12.63
C GLN A 104 12.24 -9.28 -11.40
N GLU A 105 12.88 -9.54 -10.26
CA GLU A 105 12.20 -9.84 -9.00
C GLU A 105 11.74 -8.57 -8.26
N GLY A 106 12.45 -7.46 -8.40
CA GLY A 106 12.13 -6.18 -7.75
C GLY A 106 11.11 -5.29 -8.47
N TRP A 107 10.31 -5.85 -9.39
CA TRP A 107 9.44 -5.03 -10.25
C TRP A 107 8.24 -4.43 -9.53
N TRP A 108 7.73 -5.08 -8.48
CA TRP A 108 6.61 -4.63 -7.63
C TRP A 108 7.08 -4.43 -6.18
N LEU A 109 7.83 -3.35 -5.96
CA LEU A 109 8.37 -3.00 -4.64
C LEU A 109 7.85 -1.64 -4.17
N PRO A 110 7.51 -1.52 -2.88
CA PRO A 110 7.18 -0.22 -2.31
C PRO A 110 8.38 0.73 -2.37
N ALA A 111 8.09 2.01 -2.38
CA ALA A 111 9.05 3.10 -2.19
C ALA A 111 9.55 3.17 -0.74
N HIS A 112 8.69 2.85 0.23
CA HIS A 112 9.02 2.86 1.66
C HIS A 112 8.18 1.86 2.42
N VAL A 113 8.71 1.30 3.51
CA VAL A 113 8.02 0.31 4.35
C VAL A 113 8.12 0.72 5.81
N PHE A 114 6.99 0.66 6.51
CA PHE A 114 6.90 0.74 7.96
C PHE A 114 6.40 -0.60 8.52
N HIS A 115 6.99 -1.03 9.62
CA HIS A 115 6.62 -2.26 10.30
C HIS A 115 5.55 -1.96 11.35
N LEU A 116 4.36 -2.52 11.17
CA LEU A 116 3.29 -2.42 12.15
C LEU A 116 3.53 -3.45 13.26
N GLN A 117 3.25 -3.05 14.50
CA GLN A 117 3.33 -3.96 15.63
C GLN A 117 2.24 -5.04 15.46
N PRO A 118 2.57 -6.32 15.69
CA PRO A 118 1.54 -7.35 15.71
C PRO A 118 0.52 -7.03 16.81
N ALA A 119 -0.75 -7.29 16.53
CA ALA A 119 -1.78 -7.18 17.55
C ALA A 119 -1.47 -8.17 18.70
N PRO A 120 -1.87 -7.88 19.96
CA PRO A 120 -1.68 -8.81 21.06
C PRO A 120 -2.22 -10.21 20.73
N GLY A 121 -1.34 -11.21 20.69
CA GLY A 121 -1.69 -12.60 20.34
C GLY A 121 -1.49 -12.99 18.88
N GLU A 122 -1.06 -12.07 18.01
CA GLU A 122 -0.66 -12.40 16.63
C GLU A 122 0.86 -12.54 16.50
N GLU A 123 1.32 -13.60 15.82
CA GLU A 123 2.76 -13.83 15.58
C GLU A 123 3.27 -13.13 14.32
N ARG A 124 2.38 -12.74 13.40
CA ARG A 124 2.77 -12.17 12.10
C ARG A 124 2.79 -10.65 12.14
N HIS A 125 3.95 -10.08 11.87
CA HIS A 125 4.06 -8.66 11.51
C HIS A 125 3.29 -8.37 10.21
N VAL A 126 2.72 -7.18 10.14
CA VAL A 126 2.07 -6.62 8.95
C VAL A 126 2.81 -5.35 8.59
N ASP A 127 3.05 -5.13 7.31
CA ASP A 127 3.77 -3.93 6.85
C ASP A 127 2.80 -2.89 6.29
N LEU A 128 3.11 -1.62 6.53
CA LEU A 128 2.57 -0.48 5.79
C LEU A 128 3.55 -0.12 4.68
N ASN A 129 3.11 -0.31 3.44
CA ASN A 129 3.87 -0.11 2.23
C ASN A 129 3.39 1.14 1.49
N LEU A 130 4.33 2.02 1.14
CA LEU A 130 4.07 3.19 0.30
C LEU A 130 4.57 2.93 -1.11
N PHE A 131 3.70 2.95 -2.12
CA PHE A 131 4.03 2.76 -3.53
C PHE A 131 4.00 4.08 -4.31
N TYR A 132 4.86 4.20 -5.32
CA TYR A 132 4.84 5.35 -6.24
C TYR A 132 3.75 5.21 -7.29
N HIS A 133 2.85 6.18 -7.34
CA HIS A 133 1.82 6.25 -8.36
C HIS A 133 2.42 6.27 -9.77
N GLU A 134 3.35 7.17 -10.03
CA GLU A 134 3.92 7.45 -11.35
C GLU A 134 4.65 6.24 -11.91
N TYR A 135 5.18 5.38 -11.04
CA TYR A 135 5.90 4.19 -11.47
C TYR A 135 4.97 3.05 -11.86
N TYR A 136 3.86 2.84 -11.13
CA TYR A 136 2.97 1.69 -11.35
C TYR A 136 1.73 2.03 -12.19
N PHE A 137 1.28 3.27 -12.12
CA PHE A 137 0.01 3.72 -12.67
C PHE A 137 0.14 5.04 -13.46
N PRO A 138 1.14 5.19 -14.36
CA PRO A 138 1.46 6.47 -15.01
C PRO A 138 0.34 7.07 -15.86
N LEU A 139 -0.66 6.26 -16.24
CA LEU A 139 -1.78 6.67 -17.08
C LEU A 139 -3.09 6.90 -16.29
N LEU A 140 -3.09 6.59 -14.99
CA LEU A 140 -4.20 6.95 -14.12
C LEU A 140 -4.00 8.38 -13.64
N LYS A 141 -5.09 9.15 -13.54
CA LYS A 141 -5.03 10.45 -12.89
C LYS A 141 -4.81 10.23 -11.40
N PHE A 142 -3.78 10.83 -10.80
CA PHE A 142 -3.58 10.79 -9.35
C PHE A 142 -4.71 11.55 -8.62
N PRO A 143 -5.19 11.10 -7.44
CA PRO A 143 -6.27 11.78 -6.76
C PRO A 143 -5.77 13.08 -6.12
N SER A 144 -6.63 14.09 -6.09
CA SER A 144 -6.40 15.30 -5.29
C SER A 144 -6.65 15.02 -3.80
N VAL A 145 -6.19 15.93 -2.94
CA VAL A 145 -6.60 15.99 -1.52
C VAL A 145 -8.12 16.18 -1.44
N GLY A 146 -8.74 15.61 -0.41
CA GLY A 146 -10.18 15.67 -0.16
C GLY A 146 -10.99 14.61 -0.92
N ARG A 147 -12.30 14.64 -0.74
CA ARG A 147 -13.22 13.65 -1.34
C ARG A 147 -13.32 13.85 -2.86
N PRO A 148 -13.18 12.80 -3.68
CA PRO A 148 -13.48 12.87 -5.11
C PRO A 148 -14.96 13.27 -5.34
N PRO A 149 -15.27 13.96 -6.45
CA PRO A 149 -16.65 14.30 -6.76
C PRO A 149 -17.49 13.03 -6.97
N ARG A 150 -18.81 13.09 -6.74
CA ARG A 150 -19.69 11.90 -6.83
C ARG A 150 -19.66 11.23 -8.22
N ASN A 151 -19.44 12.01 -9.27
CA ASN A 151 -19.35 11.55 -10.64
C ASN A 151 -17.91 11.18 -11.05
N ASP A 152 -16.95 11.12 -10.12
CA ASP A 152 -15.59 10.69 -10.42
C ASP A 152 -15.58 9.30 -11.05
N ASP A 153 -14.87 9.19 -12.16
CA ASP A 153 -14.82 7.99 -13.01
C ASP A 153 -13.60 7.12 -12.69
N THR A 154 -12.74 7.55 -11.77
CA THR A 154 -11.47 6.93 -11.41
C THR A 154 -11.49 6.35 -10.01
N TYR A 155 -11.95 7.13 -9.04
CA TYR A 155 -11.90 6.78 -7.62
C TYR A 155 -13.30 6.68 -6.99
N LEU A 156 -13.41 5.77 -6.02
CA LEU A 156 -14.46 5.72 -5.02
C LEU A 156 -13.85 6.05 -3.66
N VAL A 157 -14.70 6.32 -2.67
CA VAL A 157 -14.31 6.32 -1.26
C VAL A 157 -14.97 5.15 -0.53
N THR A 158 -14.42 4.73 0.60
CA THR A 158 -14.94 3.61 1.40
C THR A 158 -16.39 3.73 1.85
N THR A 159 -16.94 4.94 1.88
CA THR A 159 -18.34 5.23 2.22
C THR A 159 -19.23 5.40 0.99
N ASP A 160 -18.73 5.13 -0.21
CA ASP A 160 -19.49 5.29 -1.45
C ASP A 160 -20.67 4.29 -1.49
N PRO A 161 -21.91 4.75 -1.75
CA PRO A 161 -23.09 3.88 -1.72
C PRO A 161 -23.12 2.83 -2.82
N ARG A 162 -22.22 2.89 -3.81
CA ARG A 162 -22.07 1.87 -4.85
C ARG A 162 -21.27 0.65 -4.35
N LEU A 163 -20.67 0.71 -3.16
CA LEU A 163 -19.94 -0.40 -2.57
C LEU A 163 -20.89 -1.38 -1.84
N PRO A 164 -20.60 -2.70 -1.86
CA PRO A 164 -21.51 -3.72 -1.35
C PRO A 164 -21.70 -3.67 0.17
N ASP A 165 -20.64 -3.32 0.91
CA ASP A 165 -20.69 -3.12 2.36
C ASP A 165 -20.64 -1.62 2.64
N HIS A 166 -21.79 -0.94 2.64
CA HIS A 166 -21.85 0.44 3.13
C HIS A 166 -21.59 0.44 4.65
N ARG A 167 -20.32 0.56 5.03
CA ARG A 167 -19.84 0.54 6.42
C ARG A 167 -20.10 1.90 7.09
N SER A 168 -21.28 2.03 7.70
CA SER A 168 -21.67 3.24 8.43
C SER A 168 -20.80 3.55 9.66
N ASP A 169 -20.00 2.59 10.11
CA ASP A 169 -18.98 2.72 11.17
C ASP A 169 -17.70 3.45 10.72
N LEU A 170 -17.45 3.52 9.40
CA LEU A 170 -16.32 4.27 8.82
C LEU A 170 -16.67 5.74 8.51
N LYS A 171 -17.82 6.25 8.96
CA LYS A 171 -18.34 7.59 8.64
C LYS A 171 -17.38 8.76 8.90
N SER A 172 -16.42 8.58 9.81
CA SER A 172 -15.48 9.64 10.19
C SER A 172 -14.21 9.68 9.32
N TYR A 173 -13.90 8.62 8.58
CA TYR A 173 -12.62 8.46 7.89
C TYR A 173 -12.81 7.75 6.54
N GLU A 174 -12.45 8.46 5.46
CA GLU A 174 -12.57 7.95 4.10
C GLU A 174 -11.19 7.70 3.50
N ILE A 175 -11.05 6.59 2.77
CA ILE A 175 -9.89 6.33 1.94
C ILE A 175 -10.35 6.07 0.51
N LYS A 176 -9.56 6.59 -0.45
CA LYS A 176 -9.83 6.43 -1.87
C LYS A 176 -9.43 5.03 -2.31
N VAL A 177 -10.25 4.43 -3.17
CA VAL A 177 -9.97 3.18 -3.88
C VAL A 177 -10.25 3.39 -5.36
N LEU A 178 -9.58 2.64 -6.24
CA LEU A 178 -9.92 2.68 -7.66
C LEU A 178 -11.36 2.20 -7.86
N ARG A 179 -12.03 2.64 -8.92
CA ARG A 179 -13.24 1.97 -9.41
C ARG A 179 -12.84 0.59 -9.97
N PRO A 180 -13.65 -0.47 -9.79
CA PRO A 180 -13.31 -1.79 -10.30
C PRO A 180 -12.93 -1.82 -11.78
N ALA A 181 -13.64 -1.09 -12.64
CA ALA A 181 -13.30 -0.98 -14.07
C ALA A 181 -11.92 -0.36 -14.31
N ARG A 182 -11.56 0.67 -13.53
CA ARG A 182 -10.27 1.37 -13.64
C ARG A 182 -9.13 0.58 -13.03
N LEU A 183 -9.39 -0.20 -11.98
CA LEU A 183 -8.45 -1.17 -11.46
C LEU A 183 -8.11 -2.21 -12.54
N VAL A 184 -9.11 -2.82 -13.17
CA VAL A 184 -8.89 -3.80 -14.25
C VAL A 184 -8.08 -3.18 -15.39
N GLU A 185 -8.46 -1.99 -15.85
CA GLU A 185 -7.72 -1.27 -16.88
C GLU A 185 -6.26 -1.04 -16.49
N ALA A 186 -6.02 -0.57 -15.26
CA ALA A 186 -4.67 -0.31 -14.76
C ALA A 186 -3.82 -1.58 -14.68
N LEU A 187 -4.39 -2.69 -14.19
CA LEU A 187 -3.71 -3.99 -14.12
C LEU A 187 -3.39 -4.53 -15.51
N VAL A 188 -4.33 -4.45 -16.46
CA VAL A 188 -4.08 -4.86 -17.86
C VAL A 188 -2.94 -4.05 -18.46
N ARG A 189 -2.96 -2.72 -18.32
CA ARG A 189 -1.89 -1.84 -18.83
C ARG A 189 -0.54 -2.16 -18.19
N LEU A 190 -0.51 -2.42 -16.89
CA LEU A 190 0.68 -2.83 -16.16
C LEU A 190 1.23 -4.15 -16.71
N CYS A 191 0.38 -5.17 -16.86
CA CYS A 191 0.78 -6.45 -17.45
C CYS A 191 1.34 -6.30 -18.88
N TYR A 192 0.70 -5.48 -19.72
CA TYR A 192 1.17 -5.20 -21.08
C TYR A 192 2.53 -4.49 -21.09
N ARG A 193 2.72 -3.48 -20.23
CA ARG A 193 4.00 -2.81 -20.07
C ARG A 193 5.08 -3.81 -19.68
N ASP A 194 4.83 -4.65 -18.70
CA ASP A 194 5.81 -5.61 -18.21
C ASP A 194 6.14 -6.68 -19.27
N LEU A 195 5.14 -7.13 -20.04
CA LEU A 195 5.35 -8.02 -21.18
C LEU A 195 6.21 -7.36 -22.27
N TYR A 196 5.92 -6.10 -22.61
CA TYR A 196 6.66 -5.32 -23.60
C TYR A 196 8.13 -5.12 -23.17
N LEU A 197 8.36 -4.73 -21.90
CA LEU A 197 9.71 -4.54 -21.38
C LEU A 197 10.52 -5.85 -21.34
N ARG A 198 9.87 -6.98 -21.03
CA ARG A 198 10.52 -8.31 -21.06
C ARG A 198 10.89 -8.75 -22.47
N THR A 199 10.02 -8.50 -23.45
CA THR A 199 10.28 -8.87 -24.86
C THR A 199 11.38 -8.02 -25.48
N GLN A 200 11.38 -6.70 -25.24
CA GLN A 200 12.46 -5.82 -25.69
C GLN A 200 13.82 -6.25 -25.13
N ARG A 201 13.93 -6.55 -23.83
CA ARG A 201 15.18 -7.02 -23.21
C ARG A 201 15.72 -8.35 -23.73
N ARG A 202 14.89 -9.19 -24.37
CA ARG A 202 15.32 -10.47 -24.96
C ARG A 202 15.82 -10.35 -26.40
N MET A 203 15.62 -9.20 -27.04
CA MET A 203 16.04 -8.94 -28.41
C MET A 203 17.41 -8.24 -28.49
N TRP A 204 18.04 -7.96 -27.35
CA TRP A 204 19.40 -7.43 -27.20
C TRP A 204 20.23 -8.45 -26.42
#